data_AF-A0A832GGD0-F1
#
_entry.id   AF-A0A832GGD0-F1
#
_cell.length_a   1.000
_cell.length_b   1.000
_cell.length_c   1.000
_cell.angle_alpha   90.00
_cell.angle_beta   90.00
_cell.angle_gamma   90.00
#
_symmetry.space_group_name_H-M   'P 1'
#
loop_
_entity.id
_entity.type
_entity.pdbx_description
1 polymer ?
#
loop_
_entity_poly.entity_id
_entity_poly.type
_entity_poly.pdbx_seq_one_letter_code
_entity_poly.pdbx_strand_id
1 'polypeptide(L)'
;GMKGGVPQPPAAPPAIGPSMLSAGVILAIMTIPIITSVTRDVLLAIPRIQREAAYALGSTRWEAIVVVLGSARWGIFGAMILGLGRALGETMAVTMVIGNDPSIHASILQPAYTLASVIANEFTEATTPLYLSALVEIGLVLLLTTLIVNIIARLLVWSLARRYQRQ
;
A
#
# COMPACT_ATOMS: atom_id res chain seq x y z
N GLY A 1 35.22 -25.21 38.20
CA GLY A 1 34.53 -24.10 37.53
C GLY A 1 35.23 -23.78 36.24
N MET A 2 34.47 -23.56 35.16
CA MET A 2 34.82 -22.79 33.95
C MET A 2 33.70 -23.04 32.93
N LYS A 3 32.58 -22.31 33.07
CA LYS A 3 31.63 -22.15 31.96
C LYS A 3 32.27 -21.11 31.04
N GLY A 4 32.86 -21.57 29.94
CA GLY A 4 33.34 -20.71 28.87
C GLY A 4 32.14 -19.97 28.27
N GLY A 5 31.95 -18.72 28.70
CA GLY A 5 30.98 -17.82 28.11
C GLY A 5 31.44 -17.48 26.69
N VAL A 6 30.73 -18.00 25.70
CA VAL A 6 30.87 -17.57 24.31
C VAL A 6 30.59 -16.06 24.30
N PRO A 7 31.51 -15.21 23.80
CA PRO A 7 31.24 -13.79 23.67
C PRO A 7 30.01 -13.60 22.77
N GLN A 8 28.96 -12.95 23.28
CA GLN A 8 27.88 -12.48 22.42
C GLN A 8 28.48 -11.46 21.45
N PRO A 9 28.19 -11.54 20.13
CA PRO A 9 28.67 -10.54 19.19
C PRO A 9 28.20 -9.15 19.65
N PRO A 10 29.01 -8.10 19.47
CA PRO A 10 28.64 -6.74 19.85
C PRO A 10 27.31 -6.39 19.20
N ALA A 11 26.40 -5.78 19.97
CA ALA A 11 25.15 -5.25 19.45
C ALA A 11 25.45 -4.43 18.20
N ALA A 12 24.92 -4.90 17.06
CA ALA A 12 25.16 -4.25 15.78
C ALA A 12 24.81 -2.76 15.92
N PRO A 13 25.63 -1.85 15.36
CA PRO A 13 25.35 -0.42 15.40
C PRO A 13 23.92 -0.17 14.87
N PRO A 14 23.20 0.85 15.38
CA PRO A 14 21.88 1.18 14.85
C PRO A 14 22.01 1.37 13.35
N ALA A 15 21.42 0.46 12.59
CA ALA A 15 21.56 0.41 11.14
C ALA A 15 20.93 1.67 10.56
N ILE A 16 21.76 2.65 10.27
CA ILE A 16 21.46 3.74 9.33
C ILE A 16 21.55 3.08 7.94
N GLY A 17 20.58 2.22 7.63
CA GLY A 17 20.58 1.32 6.48
C GLY A 17 19.16 0.90 6.09
N PRO A 18 19.01 0.15 4.98
CA PRO A 18 17.71 -0.24 4.44
C PRO A 18 16.92 -1.03 5.49
N SER A 19 15.77 -0.50 5.91
CA SER A 19 14.96 -1.06 7.01
C SER A 19 13.48 -1.06 6.63
N MET A 20 12.70 -1.99 7.17
CA MET A 20 11.24 -2.00 6.93
C MET A 20 10.58 -0.68 7.33
N LEU A 21 11.12 0.01 8.34
CA LEU A 21 10.64 1.32 8.75
C LEU A 21 10.89 2.41 7.69
N SER A 22 12.08 2.49 7.10
CA SER A 22 12.35 3.46 6.03
C SER A 22 11.50 3.18 4.78
N ALA A 23 11.32 1.91 4.44
CA ALA A 23 10.42 1.48 3.36
C ALA A 23 8.96 1.85 3.63
N GLY A 24 8.47 1.66 4.87
CA GLY A 24 7.13 2.06 5.28
C GLY A 24 6.91 3.57 5.22
N VAL A 25 7.92 4.37 5.59
CA VAL A 25 7.86 5.85 5.49
C VAL A 25 7.77 6.30 4.04
N ILE A 26 8.59 5.73 3.15
CA ILE A 26 8.55 6.04 1.72
C ILE A 26 7.18 5.66 1.13
N LEU A 27 6.69 4.46 1.46
CA LEU A 27 5.38 3.99 1.03
C LEU A 27 4.26 4.93 1.49
N ALA A 28 4.33 5.41 2.73
CA ALA A 28 3.36 6.35 3.28
C ALA A 28 3.38 7.69 2.52
N ILE A 29 4.57 8.29 2.35
CA ILE A 29 4.74 9.56 1.61
C ILE A 29 4.19 9.44 0.18
N MET A 30 4.40 8.29 -0.46
CA MET A 30 3.98 8.02 -1.83
C MET A 30 2.46 7.76 -1.94
N THR A 31 1.86 7.08 -0.97
CA THR A 31 0.45 6.68 -1.00
C THR A 31 -0.49 7.83 -0.61
N ILE A 32 -0.04 8.76 0.25
CA ILE A 32 -0.84 9.89 0.74
C ILE A 32 -1.41 10.77 -0.40
N PRO A 33 -0.62 11.24 -1.39
CA PRO A 33 -1.12 12.06 -2.50
C PRO A 33 -2.20 11.36 -3.32
N ILE A 34 -2.04 10.05 -3.56
CA ILE A 34 -2.99 9.24 -4.33
C ILE A 34 -4.32 9.12 -3.57
N ILE A 35 -4.28 8.74 -2.30
CA ILE A 35 -5.51 8.61 -1.49
C ILE A 35 -6.21 9.96 -1.38
N THR A 36 -5.46 11.04 -1.17
CA THR A 36 -6.00 12.40 -1.01
C THR A 36 -6.70 12.89 -2.27
N SER A 37 -6.07 12.72 -3.45
CA SER A 37 -6.68 13.14 -4.73
C SER A 37 -7.97 12.37 -5.03
N VAL A 38 -7.97 11.06 -4.86
CA VAL A 38 -9.15 10.22 -5.12
C VAL A 38 -10.27 10.49 -4.11
N THR A 39 -9.92 10.69 -2.84
CA THR A 39 -10.89 11.07 -1.80
C THR A 39 -11.55 12.41 -2.12
N ARG A 40 -10.78 13.39 -2.63
CA ARG A 40 -11.32 14.68 -3.08
C ARG A 40 -12.33 14.51 -4.22
N ASP A 41 -12.03 13.67 -5.20
CA ASP A 41 -12.93 13.40 -6.33
C ASP A 41 -14.23 12.74 -5.86
N VAL A 42 -14.14 11.79 -4.93
CA VAL A 42 -15.31 11.14 -4.30
C VAL A 42 -16.18 12.17 -3.58
N LEU A 43 -15.58 13.09 -2.81
CA LEU A 43 -16.32 14.12 -2.07
C LEU A 43 -16.98 15.13 -3.01
N LEU A 44 -16.34 15.47 -4.14
CA LEU A 44 -16.91 16.36 -5.15
C LEU A 44 -18.04 15.72 -5.95
N ALA A 45 -18.06 14.39 -6.06
CA ALA A 45 -19.14 13.66 -6.72
C ALA A 45 -20.43 13.62 -5.88
N ILE A 46 -20.38 13.92 -4.58
CA ILE A 46 -21.57 13.97 -3.71
C ILE A 46 -22.35 15.27 -4.01
N PRO A 47 -23.66 15.18 -4.33
CA PRO A 47 -24.47 16.30 -4.75
C PRO A 47 -24.71 17.21 -3.57
N ARG A 48 -24.69 18.50 -3.90
CA ARG A 48 -24.74 19.60 -2.94
C ARG A 48 -26.04 19.59 -2.13
N ILE A 49 -27.10 18.98 -2.67
CA ILE A 49 -28.40 18.81 -2.02
C ILE A 49 -28.30 18.15 -0.64
N GLN A 50 -27.37 17.21 -0.43
CA GLN A 50 -27.19 16.58 0.89
C GLN A 50 -26.72 17.59 1.96
N ARG A 51 -25.84 18.52 1.58
CA ARG A 51 -25.41 19.59 2.49
C ARG A 51 -26.49 20.63 2.69
N GLU A 52 -27.18 21.01 1.62
CA GLU A 52 -28.25 22.01 1.68
C GLU A 52 -29.42 21.51 2.53
N ALA A 53 -29.80 20.24 2.41
CA ALA A 53 -30.79 19.60 3.28
C ALA A 53 -30.32 19.56 4.75
N ALA A 54 -29.06 19.24 5.01
CA ALA A 54 -28.49 19.27 6.36
C ALA A 54 -28.52 20.67 6.97
N TYR A 55 -28.24 21.72 6.19
CA TYR A 55 -28.36 23.11 6.67
C TYR A 55 -29.81 23.55 6.84
N ALA A 56 -30.73 23.11 5.97
CA ALA A 56 -32.16 23.42 6.07
C ALA A 56 -32.81 22.81 7.34
N LEU A 57 -32.26 21.69 7.84
CA LEU A 57 -32.65 21.09 9.12
C LEU A 57 -32.04 21.78 10.34
N GLY A 58 -31.31 22.88 10.15
CA GLY A 58 -30.66 23.62 11.23
C GLY A 58 -29.34 23.01 11.71
N SER A 59 -28.75 22.06 10.97
CA SER A 59 -27.47 21.46 11.39
C SER A 59 -26.30 22.43 11.25
N THR A 60 -25.32 22.25 12.12
CA THR A 60 -24.06 22.99 12.12
C THR A 60 -23.15 22.54 10.98
N ARG A 61 -22.13 23.35 10.66
CA ARG A 61 -21.13 23.01 9.62
C ARG A 61 -20.46 21.66 9.87
N TRP A 62 -20.22 21.31 11.13
CA TRP A 62 -19.59 20.04 11.51
C TRP A 62 -20.51 18.85 11.25
N GLU A 63 -21.78 18.95 11.63
CA GLU A 63 -22.78 17.90 11.40
C GLU A 63 -22.98 17.67 9.89
N ALA A 64 -23.06 18.74 9.10
CA ALA A 64 -23.13 18.64 7.64
C ALA A 64 -21.91 17.93 7.03
N ILE A 65 -20.70 18.16 7.56
CA ILE A 65 -19.48 17.47 7.13
C ILE A 65 -19.55 15.98 7.49
N VAL A 66 -20.00 15.62 8.70
CA VAL A 66 -20.12 14.22 9.14
C VAL A 66 -21.12 13.46 8.26
N VAL A 67 -22.24 14.08 7.89
CA VAL A 67 -23.22 13.47 6.97
C VAL A 67 -22.59 13.18 5.60
N VAL A 68 -21.87 14.15 5.02
CA VAL A 68 -21.19 13.98 3.73
C VAL A 68 -20.08 12.93 3.80
N LEU A 69 -19.29 12.93 4.85
CA LEU A 69 -18.26 11.91 5.09
C LEU A 69 -18.88 10.52 5.24
N GLY A 70 -20.04 10.42 5.89
CA GLY A 70 -20.83 9.21 5.98
C GLY A 70 -21.24 8.68 4.60
N SER A 71 -21.66 9.55 3.69
CA SER A 71 -21.97 9.18 2.31
C SER A 71 -20.72 8.81 1.49
N ALA A 72 -19.57 9.43 1.79
CA ALA A 72 -18.30 9.19 1.11
C ALA A 72 -17.56 7.93 1.57
N ARG A 73 -17.94 7.30 2.69
CA ARG A 73 -17.17 6.24 3.37
C ARG A 73 -16.69 5.12 2.45
N TRP A 74 -17.56 4.67 1.53
CA TRP A 74 -17.25 3.60 0.59
C TRP A 74 -16.29 4.04 -0.51
N GLY A 75 -16.36 5.30 -0.93
CA GLY A 75 -15.42 5.87 -1.89
C GLY A 75 -14.05 6.15 -1.28
N ILE A 76 -13.99 6.58 -0.03
CA ILE A 76 -12.73 6.70 0.73
C ILE A 76 -12.09 5.33 0.91
N PHE A 77 -12.86 4.30 1.23
CA PHE A 77 -12.37 2.92 1.30
C PHE A 77 -11.81 2.45 -0.06
N GLY A 78 -12.51 2.75 -1.16
CA GLY A 78 -12.00 2.50 -2.51
C GLY A 78 -10.72 3.27 -2.83
N ALA A 79 -10.60 4.53 -2.38
CA ALA A 79 -9.39 5.34 -2.52
C ALA A 79 -8.19 4.74 -1.78
N MET A 80 -8.41 4.20 -0.57
CA MET A 80 -7.36 3.49 0.18
C MET A 80 -6.88 2.24 -0.56
N ILE A 81 -7.80 1.41 -1.08
CA ILE A 81 -7.44 0.22 -1.86
C ILE A 81 -6.68 0.60 -3.12
N LEU A 82 -7.11 1.65 -3.82
CA LEU A 82 -6.43 2.12 -5.04
C LEU A 82 -5.02 2.66 -4.74
N GLY A 83 -4.88 3.42 -3.65
CA GLY A 83 -3.58 3.91 -3.17
C GLY A 83 -2.63 2.76 -2.84
N LEU A 84 -3.11 1.78 -2.07
CA LEU A 84 -2.33 0.59 -1.72
C LEU A 84 -1.96 -0.25 -2.95
N GLY A 85 -2.89 -0.49 -3.88
CA GLY A 85 -2.62 -1.22 -5.11
C GLY A 85 -1.60 -0.54 -6.03
N ARG A 86 -1.59 0.80 -6.04
CA ARG A 86 -0.59 1.58 -6.77
C ARG A 86 0.77 1.57 -6.07
N ALA A 87 0.76 1.64 -4.74
CA ALA A 87 1.95 1.46 -3.91
C ALA A 87 2.59 0.08 -4.11
N LEU A 88 1.78 -0.98 -4.20
CA LEU A 88 2.22 -2.32 -4.56
C LEU A 88 2.83 -2.39 -5.97
N GLY A 89 2.26 -1.71 -6.96
CA GLY A 89 2.86 -1.63 -8.31
C GLY A 89 4.19 -0.87 -8.34
N GLU A 90 4.34 0.16 -7.50
CA GLU A 90 5.58 0.92 -7.32
C GLU A 90 6.55 0.23 -6.35
N THR A 91 6.21 -0.94 -5.77
CA THR A 91 7.10 -1.66 -4.84
C THR A 91 8.44 -2.03 -5.44
N MET A 92 8.62 -2.03 -6.76
CA MET A 92 9.95 -2.14 -7.40
C MET A 92 10.92 -1.03 -6.92
N ALA A 93 10.42 0.17 -6.60
CA ALA A 93 11.24 1.21 -6.00
C ALA A 93 11.55 0.89 -4.52
N VAL A 94 10.57 0.32 -3.81
CA VAL A 94 10.70 -0.04 -2.39
C VAL A 94 11.62 -1.25 -2.20
N THR A 95 11.66 -2.20 -3.14
CA THR A 95 12.55 -3.37 -3.09
C THR A 95 14.02 -3.00 -3.15
N MET A 96 14.36 -1.93 -3.88
CA MET A 96 15.72 -1.36 -3.88
C MET A 96 16.09 -0.72 -2.53
N VAL A 97 15.11 -0.32 -1.73
CA VAL A 97 15.31 0.37 -0.45
C VAL A 97 15.22 -0.55 0.77
N ILE A 98 14.58 -1.72 0.69
CA ILE A 98 14.47 -2.66 1.83
C ILE A 98 15.76 -3.50 2.02
N GLY A 99 16.58 -3.67 0.98
CA GLY A 99 17.82 -4.46 1.06
C GLY A 99 17.61 -5.96 0.86
N ASN A 100 18.65 -6.64 0.38
CA ASN A 100 18.66 -8.06 0.01
C ASN A 100 19.25 -8.92 1.14
N ASP A 101 18.54 -9.04 2.27
CA ASP A 101 18.93 -9.97 3.34
C ASP A 101 17.80 -11.00 3.56
N PRO A 102 18.03 -12.30 3.29
CA PRO A 102 17.02 -13.35 3.41
C PRO A 102 16.78 -13.84 4.85
N SER A 103 17.41 -13.22 5.85
CA SER A 103 17.22 -13.57 7.26
C SER A 103 15.92 -13.00 7.84
N ILE A 104 15.01 -13.89 8.28
CA ILE A 104 13.74 -13.49 8.91
C ILE A 104 14.02 -12.98 10.31
N HIS A 105 14.00 -11.67 10.44
CA HIS A 105 14.15 -10.98 11.71
C HIS A 105 12.80 -10.40 12.15
N ALA A 106 12.36 -10.73 13.37
CA ALA A 106 11.09 -10.25 13.95
C ALA A 106 11.09 -8.76 14.33
N SER A 107 12.13 -8.00 13.97
CA SER A 107 12.32 -6.60 14.33
C SER A 107 12.08 -5.68 13.13
N ILE A 108 11.20 -4.69 13.30
CA ILE A 108 10.82 -3.69 12.27
C ILE A 108 12.02 -2.84 11.79
N LEU A 109 13.14 -2.90 12.52
CA LEU A 109 14.38 -2.18 12.21
C LEU A 109 15.34 -2.96 11.31
N GLN A 110 15.04 -4.22 10.96
CA GLN A 110 15.90 -5.05 10.13
C GLN A 110 15.45 -5.09 8.66
N PRO A 111 16.35 -5.41 7.71
CA PRO A 111 16.02 -5.59 6.30
C PRO A 111 15.01 -6.73 6.11
N ALA A 112 14.25 -6.71 5.02
CA ALA A 112 13.25 -7.74 4.71
C ALA A 112 13.32 -8.20 3.25
N TYR A 113 12.82 -9.39 2.97
CA TYR A 113 12.79 -9.93 1.61
C TYR A 113 11.38 -9.86 1.01
N THR A 114 11.22 -9.10 -0.08
CA THR A 114 9.92 -8.99 -0.78
C THR A 114 9.91 -9.83 -2.06
N LEU A 115 8.73 -10.24 -2.54
CA LEU A 115 8.60 -11.03 -3.78
C LEU A 115 9.24 -10.34 -5.00
N ALA A 116 9.18 -9.01 -5.08
CA ALA A 116 9.86 -8.26 -6.14
C ALA A 116 11.39 -8.21 -5.94
N SER A 117 11.90 -8.23 -4.71
CA SER A 117 13.33 -8.39 -4.41
C SER A 117 13.82 -9.78 -4.80
N VAL A 118 13.02 -10.83 -4.55
CA VAL A 118 13.31 -12.22 -4.98
C VAL A 118 13.46 -12.27 -6.50
N ILE A 119 12.52 -11.69 -7.26
CA ILE A 119 12.64 -11.62 -8.72
C ILE A 119 13.92 -10.86 -9.11
N ALA A 120 14.16 -9.66 -8.58
CA ALA A 120 15.31 -8.86 -9.01
C ALA A 120 16.67 -9.53 -8.74
N ASN A 121 16.83 -10.17 -7.60
CA ASN A 121 18.09 -10.80 -7.20
C ASN A 121 18.28 -12.16 -7.87
N GLU A 122 17.27 -13.04 -7.79
CA GLU A 122 17.36 -14.40 -8.31
C GLU A 122 17.30 -14.44 -9.85
N PHE A 123 16.72 -13.43 -10.53
CA PHE A 123 16.70 -13.38 -12.00
C PHE A 123 18.09 -13.14 -12.58
N THR A 124 18.97 -12.48 -11.81
CA THR A 124 20.36 -12.22 -12.20
C THR A 124 21.24 -13.46 -11.99
N GLU A 125 20.87 -14.33 -11.04
CA GLU A 125 21.66 -15.50 -10.61
C GLU A 125 21.12 -16.83 -11.18
N ALA A 126 19.91 -16.84 -11.76
CA ALA A 126 19.25 -18.02 -12.32
C ALA A 126 19.95 -18.56 -13.57
N THR A 127 20.81 -19.56 -13.38
CA THR A 127 21.52 -20.27 -14.46
C THR A 127 20.81 -21.54 -14.94
N THR A 128 19.78 -22.02 -14.23
CA THR A 128 19.10 -23.29 -14.52
C THR A 128 17.66 -23.04 -15.04
N PRO A 129 17.16 -23.75 -16.07
CA PRO A 129 15.83 -23.53 -16.66
C PRO A 129 14.65 -23.72 -15.67
N LEU A 130 14.85 -24.51 -14.62
CA LEU A 130 13.86 -24.68 -13.54
C LEU A 130 13.67 -23.38 -12.71
N TYR A 131 14.76 -22.67 -12.43
CA TYR A 131 14.72 -21.41 -11.67
C TYR A 131 14.04 -20.30 -12.47
N LEU A 132 14.36 -20.17 -13.76
CA LEU A 132 13.67 -19.22 -14.64
C LEU A 132 12.15 -19.46 -14.70
N SER A 133 11.73 -20.72 -14.76
CA SER A 133 10.32 -21.08 -14.79
C SER A 133 9.60 -20.67 -13.48
N ALA A 134 10.23 -20.89 -12.32
CA ALA A 134 9.71 -20.49 -11.02
C ALA A 134 9.60 -18.95 -10.88
N LEU A 135 10.60 -18.20 -11.38
CA LEU A 135 10.55 -16.74 -11.35
C LEU A 135 9.44 -16.16 -12.23
N VAL A 136 9.23 -16.74 -13.41
CA VAL A 136 8.13 -16.35 -14.31
C VAL A 136 6.77 -16.63 -13.65
N GLU A 137 6.64 -17.73 -12.90
CA GLU A 137 5.43 -18.04 -12.13
C GLU A 137 5.16 -17.01 -11.02
N ILE A 138 6.18 -16.65 -10.23
CA ILE A 138 6.06 -15.63 -9.18
C ILE A 138 5.69 -14.27 -9.80
N GLY A 139 6.29 -13.91 -10.94
CA GLY A 139 5.94 -12.70 -11.69
C GLY A 139 4.49 -12.71 -12.18
N LEU A 140 4.00 -13.85 -12.67
CA LEU A 140 2.61 -14.03 -13.09
C LEU A 140 1.63 -13.88 -11.91
N VAL A 141 1.95 -14.46 -10.76
CA VAL A 141 1.11 -14.34 -9.54
C VAL A 141 1.05 -12.89 -9.06
N LEU A 142 2.18 -12.18 -9.06
CA LEU A 142 2.23 -10.76 -8.72
C LEU A 142 1.42 -9.90 -9.69
N LEU A 143 1.54 -10.19 -11.00
CA LEU A 143 0.77 -9.50 -12.04
C LEU A 143 -0.73 -9.69 -11.83
N LEU A 144 -1.18 -10.93 -11.65
CA LEU A 144 -2.61 -11.25 -11.46
C LEU A 144 -3.16 -10.62 -10.19
N THR A 145 -2.41 -10.68 -9.09
CA THR A 145 -2.81 -10.07 -7.82
C THR A 145 -2.98 -8.55 -7.97
N THR A 146 -2.00 -7.88 -8.58
CA THR A 146 -2.03 -6.43 -8.80
C THR A 146 -3.17 -6.03 -9.73
N LEU A 147 -3.41 -6.82 -10.79
CA LEU A 147 -4.48 -6.58 -11.76
C LEU A 147 -5.86 -6.70 -11.10
N ILE A 148 -6.10 -7.76 -10.33
CA ILE A 148 -7.37 -7.99 -9.64
C ILE A 148 -7.66 -6.84 -8.65
N VAL A 149 -6.68 -6.47 -7.82
CA VAL A 149 -6.84 -5.38 -6.85
C VAL A 149 -7.13 -4.05 -7.55
N ASN A 150 -6.41 -3.73 -8.63
CA ASN A 150 -6.63 -2.49 -9.38
C ASN A 150 -7.99 -2.46 -10.09
N ILE A 151 -8.45 -3.58 -10.64
CA ILE A 151 -9.77 -3.68 -11.27
C ILE A 151 -10.87 -3.47 -10.21
N ILE A 152 -10.79 -4.15 -9.07
CA ILE A 152 -11.78 -4.02 -7.99
C ILE A 152 -11.85 -2.56 -7.50
N ALA A 153 -10.70 -1.94 -7.25
CA ALA A 153 -10.63 -0.55 -6.83
C ALA A 153 -11.28 0.40 -7.86
N ARG A 154 -10.97 0.20 -9.14
CA ARG A 154 -11.53 1.02 -10.23
C ARG A 154 -13.03 0.82 -10.40
N LEU A 155 -13.52 -0.41 -10.29
CA LEU A 155 -14.94 -0.73 -10.37
C LEU A 155 -15.73 -0.11 -9.21
N LEU A 156 -15.20 -0.13 -8.00
CA LEU A 156 -15.82 0.52 -6.83
C LEU A 156 -16.00 2.02 -7.05
N VAL A 157 -14.93 2.72 -7.46
CA VAL A 157 -14.99 4.16 -7.76
C VAL A 157 -15.99 4.44 -8.89
N TRP A 158 -15.97 3.64 -9.95
CA TRP A 158 -16.87 3.85 -11.08
C TRP A 158 -18.35 3.57 -10.72
N SER A 159 -18.61 2.62 -9.82
CA SER A 159 -19.96 2.33 -9.33
C SER A 159 -20.58 3.49 -8.55
N LEU A 160 -19.75 4.26 -7.83
CA LEU A 160 -20.20 5.45 -7.09
C LEU A 160 -20.48 6.63 -8.03
N ALA A 161 -19.63 6.84 -9.05
CA ALA A 161 -19.84 7.87 -10.06
C ALA A 161 -21.16 7.64 -10.85
N ARG A 162 -21.48 6.37 -11.15
CA ARG A 162 -22.71 6.00 -11.87
C ARG A 162 -23.99 6.17 -11.06
N ARG A 163 -23.92 6.07 -9.72
CA ARG A 163 -25.11 6.26 -8.86
C ARG A 163 -25.57 7.72 -8.79
N TYR A 164 -24.67 8.68 -9.01
CA TYR A 164 -25.02 10.11 -9.00
C TYR A 164 -25.51 10.68 -10.32
N GLN A 165 -25.24 10.04 -11.46
CA GLN A 165 -25.84 10.44 -12.75
C GLN A 165 -27.29 9.97 -12.94
N ARG A 166 -27.86 9.21 -11.99
CA ARG A 166 -29.23 8.69 -12.07
C ARG A 166 -30.22 9.35 -11.10
N GLN A 167 -29.83 10.42 -10.42
CA GLN A 167 -30.69 11.29 -9.61
C GLN A 167 -30.59 12.72 -10.13
#